data_AF-A0A395GSD5-F1
#
_entry.id   AF-A0A395GSD5-F1
#
_cell.length_a   1.000
_cell.length_b   1.000
_cell.length_c   1.000
_cell.angle_alpha   90.00
_cell.angle_beta   90.00
_cell.angle_gamma   90.00
#
_symmetry.space_group_name_H-M   'P 1'
#
loop_
_entity.id
_entity.type
_entity.pdbx_description
1 polymer ?
#
loop_
_entity_poly.entity_id
_entity_poly.type
_entity_poly.pdbx_seq_one_letter_code
_entity_poly.pdbx_strand_id
1 'polypeptide(L)'
;MEAIRSLACSLWESVTFWKAAAICFALLNLKTVPMVWHIRVYRYFFKHGYLITPAVEQPARPCTEVLEPVSIFSRAPIMELDFNMHKSNSTYFSDLDVSRTALMSNIVVKGAALLEKRLHAQGKKGFLGFILGSVYTSFKREIPAYTKYEVKSHVASFDQKWIYIVTYFLKPSKSKKGQDDPEVLKKRLYAVSISKYVLKKGRYTVPPKDAFEAAGYTPFLFETEANGHATGVNGHVNGDAVQRKETADGTSDEWERLKAEIDRGLTVVEPIIAQEEKLMEDYVHKMTTPGFA
;
A
#
# COMPACT_ATOMS: atom_id res chain seq x y z
N MET A 1 5.31 -34.33 -44.14
CA MET A 1 4.11 -33.71 -43.51
C MET A 1 3.25 -34.73 -42.77
N GLU A 2 3.07 -35.96 -43.27
CA GLU A 2 2.27 -37.01 -42.61
C GLU A 2 2.82 -37.46 -41.26
N ALA A 3 4.14 -37.65 -41.13
CA ALA A 3 4.76 -38.01 -39.85
C ALA A 3 4.55 -36.95 -38.75
N ILE A 4 4.56 -35.66 -39.12
CA ILE A 4 4.30 -34.54 -38.19
C ILE A 4 2.83 -34.54 -37.77
N ARG A 5 1.90 -34.80 -38.71
CA ARG A 5 0.47 -34.92 -38.41
C ARG A 5 0.16 -36.11 -37.51
N SER A 6 0.75 -37.27 -37.80
CA SER A 6 0.59 -38.49 -37.00
C SER A 6 1.12 -38.31 -35.58
N LEU A 7 2.30 -37.71 -35.42
CA LEU A 7 2.84 -37.38 -34.10
C LEU A 7 1.95 -36.38 -33.35
N ALA A 8 1.44 -35.34 -34.03
CA ALA A 8 0.54 -34.36 -33.43
C ALA A 8 -0.77 -35.00 -32.95
N CYS A 9 -1.39 -35.89 -33.75
CA CYS A 9 -2.58 -36.63 -33.34
C CYS A 9 -2.31 -37.54 -32.13
N SER A 10 -1.19 -38.26 -32.13
CA SER A 10 -0.81 -39.14 -31.01
C SER A 10 -0.57 -38.37 -29.71
N LEU A 11 0.07 -37.19 -29.78
CA LEU A 11 0.24 -36.31 -28.63
C LEU A 11 -1.10 -35.75 -28.16
N TRP A 12 -1.97 -35.35 -29.08
CA TRP A 12 -3.29 -34.79 -28.78
C TRP A 12 -4.23 -35.80 -28.10
N GLU A 13 -4.14 -37.08 -28.44
CA GLU A 13 -4.92 -38.15 -27.78
C GLU A 13 -4.33 -38.60 -26.44
N SER A 14 -3.08 -38.20 -26.14
CA SER A 14 -2.39 -38.64 -24.93
C SER A 14 -2.83 -37.85 -23.69
N VAL A 15 -3.43 -38.55 -22.73
CA VAL A 15 -3.76 -38.01 -21.41
C VAL A 15 -2.50 -37.53 -20.68
N THR A 16 -1.36 -38.20 -20.86
CA THR A 16 -0.08 -37.82 -20.26
C THR A 16 0.42 -36.50 -20.82
N PHE A 17 0.27 -36.27 -22.13
CA PHE A 17 0.59 -34.99 -22.76
C PHE A 17 -0.24 -33.86 -22.16
N TRP A 18 -1.56 -34.02 -22.06
CA TRP A 18 -2.43 -33.00 -21.47
C TRP A 18 -2.15 -32.74 -19.99
N LYS A 19 -1.85 -33.77 -19.21
CA LYS A 19 -1.39 -33.60 -17.81
C LYS A 19 -0.10 -32.79 -17.74
N ALA A 20 0.89 -33.13 -18.57
CA ALA A 20 2.16 -32.41 -18.61
C ALA A 20 1.99 -30.96 -19.06
N ALA A 21 1.17 -30.73 -20.09
CA ALA A 21 0.82 -29.40 -20.58
C ALA A 21 0.11 -28.56 -19.52
N ALA A 22 -0.87 -29.14 -18.80
CA ALA A 22 -1.58 -28.46 -17.71
C ALA A 22 -0.64 -28.09 -16.56
N ILE A 23 0.27 -29.00 -16.17
CA ILE A 23 1.28 -28.72 -15.14
C ILE A 23 2.23 -27.61 -15.60
N CYS A 24 2.74 -27.69 -16.84
CA CYS A 24 3.60 -26.66 -17.40
C CYS A 24 2.90 -25.29 -17.42
N PHE A 25 1.65 -25.25 -17.87
CA PHE A 25 0.83 -24.05 -17.88
C PHE A 25 0.60 -23.48 -16.47
N ALA A 26 0.32 -24.34 -15.48
CA ALA A 26 0.18 -23.94 -14.09
C ALA A 26 1.50 -23.37 -13.51
N LEU A 27 2.64 -23.96 -13.85
CA LEU A 27 3.95 -23.46 -13.42
C LEU A 27 4.30 -22.11 -14.05
N LEU A 28 4.05 -21.95 -15.36
CA LEU A 28 4.23 -20.68 -16.08
C LEU A 28 3.31 -19.57 -15.55
N ASN A 29 2.20 -19.93 -14.92
CA ASN A 29 1.20 -19.03 -14.35
C ASN A 29 1.08 -19.20 -12.83
N LEU A 30 2.14 -19.64 -12.14
CA LEU A 30 2.07 -19.95 -10.71
C LEU A 30 1.53 -18.77 -9.89
N LYS A 31 1.87 -17.54 -10.30
CA LYS A 31 1.39 -16.29 -9.68
C LYS A 31 -0.15 -16.17 -9.68
N THR A 32 -0.83 -16.70 -10.70
CA THR A 32 -2.29 -16.59 -10.88
C THR A 32 -3.04 -17.85 -10.45
N VAL A 33 -2.34 -18.88 -9.95
CA VAL A 33 -2.98 -20.06 -9.37
C VAL A 33 -3.79 -19.64 -8.13
N PRO A 34 -4.99 -20.22 -7.89
CA PRO A 34 -5.78 -19.94 -6.71
C PRO A 34 -4.95 -20.02 -5.42
N MET A 35 -5.29 -19.18 -4.44
CA MET A 35 -4.58 -19.03 -3.15
C MET A 35 -3.16 -18.45 -3.22
N VAL A 36 -2.47 -18.44 -4.36
CA VAL A 36 -1.11 -17.87 -4.44
C VAL A 36 -1.11 -16.37 -4.16
N TRP A 37 -2.13 -15.63 -4.59
CA TRP A 37 -2.29 -14.22 -4.20
C TRP A 37 -2.35 -14.04 -2.68
N HIS A 38 -3.16 -14.83 -1.98
CA HIS A 38 -3.28 -14.78 -0.52
C HIS A 38 -1.92 -15.04 0.15
N ILE A 39 -1.19 -16.07 -0.29
CA ILE A 39 0.16 -16.38 0.21
C ILE A 39 1.10 -15.17 0.00
N ARG A 40 1.06 -14.54 -1.18
CA ARG A 40 1.90 -13.38 -1.50
C ARG A 40 1.59 -12.17 -0.61
N VAL A 41 0.34 -11.98 -0.21
CA VAL A 41 -0.10 -10.92 0.72
C VAL A 41 0.27 -11.29 2.16
N TYR A 42 -0.22 -12.44 2.65
CA TYR A 42 -0.10 -12.85 4.05
C TYR A 42 1.33 -13.09 4.51
N ARG A 43 2.25 -13.48 3.62
CA ARG A 43 3.67 -13.63 3.98
C ARG A 43 4.26 -12.35 4.60
N TYR A 44 3.78 -11.17 4.24
CA TYR A 44 4.29 -9.91 4.79
C TYR A 44 3.77 -9.64 6.19
N PHE A 45 2.51 -9.96 6.48
CA PHE A 45 1.98 -9.93 7.84
C PHE A 45 2.82 -10.82 8.76
N PHE A 46 3.05 -12.08 8.37
CA PHE A 46 3.83 -13.02 9.19
C PHE A 46 5.31 -12.64 9.27
N LYS A 47 5.93 -12.18 8.17
CA LYS A 47 7.32 -11.70 8.17
C LYS A 47 7.54 -10.57 9.19
N HIS A 48 6.55 -9.71 9.38
CA HIS A 48 6.64 -8.58 10.29
C HIS A 48 6.07 -8.86 11.70
N GLY A 49 5.75 -10.12 12.00
CA GLY A 49 5.41 -10.56 13.36
C GLY A 49 3.92 -10.53 13.71
N TYR A 50 3.03 -10.47 12.71
CA TYR A 50 1.59 -10.56 12.96
C TYR A 50 1.26 -11.85 13.76
N LEU A 51 0.47 -11.70 14.84
CA LEU A 51 0.14 -12.72 15.86
C LEU A 51 1.28 -13.14 16.81
N ILE A 52 2.50 -12.68 16.60
CA ILE A 52 3.66 -13.05 17.43
C ILE A 52 4.15 -11.87 18.27
N THR A 53 3.98 -10.63 17.78
CA THR A 53 4.41 -9.44 18.50
C THR A 53 3.51 -9.17 19.72
N PRO A 54 4.05 -9.15 20.95
CA PRO A 54 3.25 -8.86 22.14
C PRO A 54 2.83 -7.39 22.19
N ALA A 55 1.79 -7.09 22.97
CA ALA A 55 1.27 -5.74 23.17
C ALA A 55 2.15 -4.90 24.11
N VAL A 56 3.38 -4.62 23.66
CA VAL A 56 4.42 -3.88 24.39
C VAL A 56 4.83 -2.62 23.62
N GLU A 57 5.37 -1.65 24.34
CA GLU A 57 5.96 -0.46 23.74
C GLU A 57 7.10 -0.85 22.81
N GLN A 58 7.04 -0.31 21.59
CA GLN A 58 8.06 -0.54 20.60
C GLN A 58 9.22 0.42 20.83
N PRO A 59 10.48 0.02 20.51
CA PRO A 59 11.62 0.92 20.59
C PRO A 59 11.37 2.15 19.71
N ALA A 60 11.73 3.33 20.22
CA ALA A 60 11.58 4.59 19.50
C ALA A 60 12.34 4.54 18.17
N ARG A 61 11.70 5.04 17.11
CA ARG A 61 12.24 5.19 15.77
C ARG A 61 12.00 6.61 15.27
N PRO A 62 12.91 7.15 14.45
CA PRO A 62 12.69 8.42 13.77
C PRO A 62 11.37 8.41 13.00
N CYS A 63 10.57 9.46 13.16
CA CYS A 63 9.27 9.58 12.51
C CYS A 63 9.38 9.61 10.97
N THR A 64 10.51 10.05 10.42
CA THR A 64 10.82 10.09 8.99
C THR A 64 10.90 8.71 8.35
N GLU A 65 11.20 7.65 9.11
CA GLU A 65 11.27 6.28 8.59
C GLU A 65 9.93 5.78 8.05
N VAL A 66 8.79 6.37 8.46
CA VAL A 66 7.45 6.05 7.93
C VAL A 66 7.35 6.31 6.42
N LEU A 67 8.17 7.23 5.90
CA LEU A 67 8.18 7.59 4.48
C LEU A 67 9.14 6.73 3.65
N GLU A 68 9.90 5.83 4.27
CA GLU A 68 10.84 4.99 3.55
C GLU A 68 10.12 4.07 2.55
N PRO A 69 10.60 3.99 1.30
CA PRO A 69 9.96 3.19 0.28
C PRO A 69 10.27 1.70 0.47
N VAL A 70 9.26 0.86 0.24
CA VAL A 70 9.39 -0.61 0.17
C VAL A 70 9.21 -1.08 -1.27
N SER A 71 10.18 -1.87 -1.75
CA SER A 71 10.14 -2.47 -3.08
C SER A 71 9.82 -3.96 -3.04
N ILE A 72 8.91 -4.38 -3.91
CA ILE A 72 8.70 -5.79 -4.28
C ILE A 72 9.02 -5.98 -5.76
N PHE A 73 9.26 -7.22 -6.17
CA PHE A 73 9.51 -7.55 -7.58
C PHE A 73 8.48 -8.56 -8.07
N SER A 74 8.01 -8.36 -9.30
CA SER A 74 7.00 -9.20 -9.92
C SER A 74 7.25 -9.36 -11.42
N ARG A 75 6.45 -10.21 -12.05
CA ARG A 75 6.42 -10.49 -13.49
C ARG A 75 4.97 -10.63 -13.93
N ALA A 76 4.71 -10.38 -15.21
CA ALA A 76 3.41 -10.58 -15.85
C ALA A 76 3.39 -11.94 -16.57
N PRO A 77 2.88 -13.01 -15.96
CA PRO A 77 2.69 -14.29 -16.65
C PRO A 77 1.60 -14.16 -17.72
N ILE A 78 1.46 -15.17 -18.59
CA ILE A 78 0.51 -15.15 -19.71
C ILE A 78 -0.93 -14.84 -19.25
N MET A 79 -1.35 -15.39 -18.12
CA MET A 79 -2.69 -15.18 -17.55
C MET A 79 -2.92 -13.77 -16.96
N GLU A 80 -1.89 -12.90 -16.95
CA GLU A 80 -2.04 -11.49 -16.62
C GLU A 80 -1.99 -10.57 -17.84
N LEU A 81 -1.86 -11.12 -19.05
CA LEU A 81 -1.83 -10.33 -20.28
C LEU A 81 -3.24 -10.03 -20.77
N ASP A 82 -3.42 -8.90 -21.44
CA ASP A 82 -4.65 -8.58 -22.16
C ASP A 82 -4.55 -8.95 -23.65
N PHE A 83 -5.55 -8.51 -24.43
CA PHE A 83 -5.62 -8.72 -25.88
C PHE A 83 -4.39 -8.17 -26.64
N ASN A 84 -3.73 -7.13 -26.11
CA ASN A 84 -2.56 -6.51 -26.72
C ASN A 84 -1.24 -7.20 -26.29
N MET A 85 -1.33 -8.33 -25.59
CA MET A 85 -0.19 -9.14 -25.14
C MET A 85 0.79 -8.45 -24.18
N HIS A 86 0.35 -7.38 -23.52
CA HIS A 86 1.05 -6.78 -22.38
C HIS A 86 0.24 -6.95 -21.10
N LYS A 87 0.86 -6.66 -19.94
CA LYS A 87 0.17 -6.74 -18.65
C LYS A 87 -1.14 -5.96 -18.70
N SER A 88 -2.24 -6.66 -18.43
CA SER A 88 -3.57 -6.07 -18.38
C SER A 88 -3.67 -5.03 -17.28
N ASN A 89 -4.31 -3.89 -17.56
CA ASN A 89 -4.49 -2.78 -16.61
C ASN A 89 -5.08 -3.23 -15.26
N SER A 90 -6.02 -4.17 -15.27
CA SER A 90 -6.66 -4.68 -14.05
C SER A 90 -5.70 -5.50 -13.17
N THR A 91 -4.68 -6.13 -13.77
CA THR A 91 -3.78 -7.02 -13.04
C THR A 91 -2.68 -6.25 -12.29
N TYR A 92 -2.60 -4.92 -12.45
CA TYR A 92 -1.74 -4.08 -11.61
C TYR A 92 -2.23 -4.07 -10.16
N PHE A 93 -3.54 -4.17 -9.93
CA PHE A 93 -4.14 -4.13 -8.59
C PHE A 93 -3.74 -5.31 -7.71
N SER A 94 -3.53 -6.50 -8.30
CA SER A 94 -3.06 -7.66 -7.55
C SER A 94 -1.64 -7.50 -7.00
N ASP A 95 -0.77 -6.77 -7.71
CA ASP A 95 0.57 -6.43 -7.24
C ASP A 95 0.55 -5.22 -6.30
N LEU A 96 -0.39 -4.29 -6.48
CA LEU A 96 -0.62 -3.19 -5.53
C LEU A 96 -1.01 -3.72 -4.16
N ASP A 97 -1.91 -4.71 -4.06
CA ASP A 97 -2.25 -5.34 -2.78
C ASP A 97 -1.00 -5.84 -2.05
N VAL A 98 -0.19 -6.64 -2.75
CA VAL A 98 1.03 -7.21 -2.18
C VAL A 98 2.04 -6.12 -1.78
N SER A 99 2.22 -5.08 -2.60
CA SER A 99 3.19 -4.00 -2.34
C SER A 99 2.76 -3.13 -1.16
N ARG A 100 1.47 -2.78 -1.11
CA ARG A 100 0.89 -1.93 -0.05
C ARG A 100 0.85 -2.70 1.27
N THR A 101 0.55 -4.00 1.25
CA THR A 101 0.71 -4.86 2.43
C THR A 101 2.17 -4.95 2.86
N ALA A 102 3.13 -5.10 1.94
CA ALA A 102 4.54 -5.13 2.29
C ALA A 102 4.98 -3.86 3.04
N LEU A 103 4.59 -2.68 2.52
CA LEU A 103 4.85 -1.38 3.15
C LEU A 103 4.16 -1.28 4.50
N MET A 104 2.84 -1.43 4.55
CA MET A 104 2.09 -1.18 5.77
C MET A 104 2.37 -2.21 6.85
N SER A 105 2.59 -3.48 6.50
CA SER A 105 3.04 -4.47 7.48
C SER A 105 4.39 -4.13 8.09
N ASN A 106 5.32 -3.58 7.29
CA ASN A 106 6.61 -3.13 7.79
C ASN A 106 6.49 -1.96 8.77
N ILE A 107 5.54 -1.04 8.52
CA ILE A 107 5.28 0.11 9.37
C ILE A 107 4.51 -0.29 10.63
N VAL A 108 3.30 -0.85 10.51
CA VAL A 108 2.33 -0.87 11.63
C VAL A 108 2.26 -2.19 12.41
N VAL A 109 2.66 -3.33 11.83
CA VAL A 109 2.36 -4.65 12.45
C VAL A 109 3.02 -4.82 13.82
N LYS A 110 4.24 -4.30 14.00
CA LYS A 110 4.94 -4.35 15.29
C LYS A 110 4.20 -3.60 16.40
N GLY A 111 3.47 -2.54 16.06
CA GLY A 111 2.65 -1.77 17.01
C GLY A 111 1.21 -2.23 17.12
N ALA A 112 0.75 -3.14 16.25
CA ALA A 112 -0.67 -3.45 16.11
C ALA A 112 -1.29 -4.03 17.40
N ALA A 113 -0.57 -4.90 18.12
CA ALA A 113 -1.06 -5.47 19.38
C ALA A 113 -1.18 -4.43 20.49
N LEU A 114 -0.25 -3.47 20.55
CA LEU A 114 -0.32 -2.36 21.51
C LEU A 114 -1.45 -1.40 21.17
N LEU A 115 -1.61 -1.06 19.89
CA LEU A 115 -2.71 -0.23 19.41
C LEU A 115 -4.06 -0.88 19.73
N GLU A 116 -4.19 -2.18 19.46
CA GLU A 116 -5.37 -2.97 19.77
C GLU A 116 -5.71 -2.90 21.26
N LYS A 117 -4.72 -3.07 22.15
CA LYS A 117 -4.88 -2.95 23.61
C LYS A 117 -5.32 -1.55 24.03
N ARG A 118 -4.70 -0.50 23.48
CA ARG A 118 -5.05 0.91 23.77
C ARG A 118 -6.49 1.23 23.34
N LEU A 119 -6.87 0.84 22.12
CA LEU A 119 -8.21 1.06 21.60
C LEU A 119 -9.27 0.26 22.38
N HIS A 120 -8.95 -0.96 22.80
CA HIS A 120 -9.84 -1.76 23.64
C HIS A 120 -10.04 -1.11 25.02
N ALA A 121 -8.98 -0.58 25.64
CA ALA A 121 -9.08 0.16 26.90
C ALA A 121 -9.95 1.43 26.79
N GLN A 122 -9.98 2.07 25.62
CA GLN A 122 -10.88 3.19 25.29
C GLN A 122 -12.31 2.75 24.92
N GLY A 123 -12.64 1.46 25.07
CA GLY A 123 -13.96 0.91 24.77
C GLY A 123 -14.27 0.74 23.28
N LYS A 124 -13.28 0.86 22.38
CA LYS A 124 -13.49 0.69 20.93
C LYS A 124 -13.55 -0.81 20.58
N LYS A 125 -14.60 -1.23 19.89
CA LYS A 125 -14.89 -2.63 19.54
C LYS A 125 -14.74 -2.91 18.05
N GLY A 126 -14.52 -4.17 17.70
CA GLY A 126 -14.48 -4.67 16.32
C GLY A 126 -13.08 -5.01 15.82
N PHE A 127 -12.98 -5.45 14.57
CA PHE A 127 -11.70 -5.83 13.96
C PHE A 127 -10.85 -4.59 13.65
N LEU A 128 -9.54 -4.66 13.93
CA LEU A 128 -8.55 -3.68 13.51
C LEU A 128 -8.08 -4.03 12.10
N GLY A 129 -8.44 -3.19 11.12
CA GLY A 129 -8.18 -3.47 9.71
C GLY A 129 -7.76 -2.22 8.94
N PHE A 130 -6.86 -2.42 7.99
CA PHE A 130 -6.42 -1.40 7.05
C PHE A 130 -7.25 -1.52 5.76
N ILE A 131 -8.13 -0.56 5.51
CA ILE A 131 -9.19 -0.65 4.50
C ILE A 131 -8.88 0.30 3.35
N LEU A 132 -8.91 -0.24 2.13
CA LEU A 132 -8.77 0.55 0.90
C LEU A 132 -10.04 1.36 0.64
N GLY A 133 -9.92 2.68 0.58
CA GLY A 133 -11.02 3.59 0.24
C GLY A 133 -11.12 3.84 -1.26
N SER A 134 -10.00 4.21 -1.89
CA SER A 134 -9.95 4.45 -3.33
C SER A 134 -8.56 4.15 -3.91
N VAL A 135 -8.52 3.90 -5.21
CA VAL A 135 -7.27 3.71 -5.95
C VAL A 135 -7.37 4.36 -7.32
N TYR A 136 -6.34 5.13 -7.66
CA TYR A 136 -6.15 5.71 -8.98
C TYR A 136 -4.87 5.13 -9.57
N THR A 137 -4.88 4.79 -10.86
CA THR A 137 -3.68 4.31 -11.56
C THR A 137 -3.57 4.98 -12.91
N SER A 138 -2.38 5.51 -13.21
CA SER A 138 -2.04 6.12 -14.49
C SER A 138 -0.92 5.33 -15.15
N PHE A 139 -1.20 4.82 -16.36
CA PHE A 139 -0.29 4.02 -17.15
C PHE A 139 0.55 4.90 -18.08
N LYS A 140 1.86 4.67 -18.11
CA LYS A 140 2.84 5.45 -18.89
C LYS A 140 3.49 4.61 -19.99
N ARG A 141 3.79 3.34 -19.69
CA ARG A 141 4.33 2.36 -20.64
C ARG A 141 3.85 0.96 -20.30
N GLU A 142 3.78 0.13 -21.32
CA GLU A 142 3.42 -1.28 -21.19
C GLU A 142 4.50 -2.09 -20.44
N ILE A 143 4.05 -3.15 -19.76
CA ILE A 143 4.92 -4.17 -19.19
C ILE A 143 4.80 -5.42 -20.05
N PRO A 144 5.86 -5.82 -20.78
CA PRO A 144 5.81 -7.02 -21.61
C PRO A 144 5.74 -8.31 -20.79
N ALA A 145 5.25 -9.38 -21.44
CA ALA A 145 5.18 -10.72 -20.86
C ALA A 145 6.49 -11.15 -20.19
N TYR A 146 6.38 -11.71 -18.98
CA TYR A 146 7.49 -12.21 -18.14
C TYR A 146 8.62 -11.22 -17.82
N THR A 147 8.48 -9.95 -18.19
CA THR A 147 9.46 -8.92 -17.85
C THR A 147 9.44 -8.69 -16.35
N LYS A 148 10.62 -8.73 -15.72
CA LYS A 148 10.75 -8.38 -14.30
C LYS A 148 10.55 -6.88 -14.14
N TYR A 149 9.64 -6.49 -13.26
CA TYR A 149 9.44 -5.11 -12.82
C TYR A 149 9.51 -5.00 -11.30
N GLU A 150 9.81 -3.79 -10.86
CA GLU A 150 9.80 -3.37 -9.47
C GLU A 150 8.48 -2.64 -9.18
N VAL A 151 7.87 -2.93 -8.05
CA VAL A 151 6.72 -2.20 -7.52
C VAL A 151 7.18 -1.58 -6.22
N LYS A 152 7.33 -0.25 -6.22
CA LYS A 152 7.89 0.52 -5.12
C LYS A 152 6.81 1.39 -4.50
N SER A 153 6.44 1.12 -3.26
CA SER A 153 5.41 1.86 -2.52
C SER A 153 6.03 2.67 -1.39
N HIS A 154 5.51 3.86 -1.13
CA HIS A 154 5.83 4.68 0.04
C HIS A 154 4.60 5.44 0.50
N VAL A 155 4.56 5.82 1.78
CA VAL A 155 3.58 6.79 2.28
C VAL A 155 3.95 8.15 1.67
N ALA A 156 3.02 8.74 0.92
CA ALA A 156 3.22 10.07 0.36
C ALA A 156 2.78 11.14 1.36
N SER A 157 1.63 10.94 1.99
CA SER A 157 1.08 11.84 3.00
C SER A 157 0.04 11.10 3.84
N PHE A 158 -0.39 11.70 4.94
CA PHE A 158 -1.50 11.23 5.74
C PHE A 158 -2.12 12.37 6.54
N ASP A 159 -3.41 12.28 6.79
CA ASP A 159 -4.19 13.22 7.60
C ASP A 159 -4.73 12.52 8.85
N GLN A 160 -5.75 13.08 9.51
CA GLN A 160 -6.36 12.48 10.71
C GLN A 160 -7.14 11.18 10.43
N LYS A 161 -7.44 10.85 9.17
CA LYS A 161 -8.27 9.73 8.75
C LYS A 161 -7.59 8.85 7.71
N TRP A 162 -6.94 9.45 6.72
CA TRP A 162 -6.45 8.79 5.52
C TRP A 162 -4.93 8.70 5.50
N ILE A 163 -4.43 7.58 4.98
CA ILE A 163 -3.04 7.40 4.55
C ILE A 163 -3.04 7.32 3.03
N TYR A 164 -2.24 8.18 2.41
CA TYR A 164 -2.05 8.24 0.96
C TYR A 164 -0.76 7.53 0.59
N ILE A 165 -0.87 6.44 -0.18
CA ILE A 165 0.27 5.64 -0.62
C ILE A 165 0.47 5.85 -2.11
N VAL A 166 1.66 6.31 -2.51
CA VAL A 166 2.06 6.35 -3.91
C VAL A 166 2.89 5.10 -4.22
N THR A 167 2.53 4.43 -5.31
CA THR A 167 3.23 3.24 -5.81
C THR A 167 3.69 3.44 -7.24
N TYR A 168 4.98 3.17 -7.48
CA TYR A 168 5.59 3.23 -8.80
C TYR A 168 5.84 1.82 -9.33
N PHE A 169 5.39 1.55 -10.55
CA PHE A 169 5.80 0.39 -11.33
C PHE A 169 7.01 0.79 -12.18
N LEU A 170 8.15 0.17 -11.93
CA LEU A 170 9.44 0.59 -12.47
C LEU A 170 10.14 -0.55 -13.21
N LYS A 171 10.88 -0.20 -14.26
CA LYS A 171 11.94 -1.04 -14.81
C LYS A 171 13.07 -1.16 -13.76
N PRO A 172 13.49 -2.39 -13.38
CA PRO A 172 14.52 -2.57 -12.37
C PRO A 172 15.82 -1.89 -12.79
N SER A 173 16.45 -1.15 -11.88
CA SER A 173 17.75 -0.53 -12.16
C SER A 173 18.85 -1.59 -12.21
N LYS A 174 19.65 -1.63 -13.28
CA LYS A 174 20.81 -2.52 -13.40
C LYS A 174 22.15 -1.83 -13.13
N SER A 175 22.17 -0.50 -13.05
CA SER A 175 23.39 0.31 -12.85
C SER A 175 23.11 1.49 -11.93
N LYS A 176 24.13 1.94 -11.21
CA LYS A 176 24.11 3.18 -10.40
C LYS A 176 24.47 4.43 -11.23
N LYS A 177 24.98 4.28 -12.45
CA LYS A 177 25.35 5.44 -13.31
C LYS A 177 24.10 6.05 -13.97
N GLY A 178 23.94 7.38 -13.84
CA GLY A 178 22.85 8.15 -14.46
C GLY A 178 21.49 7.99 -13.78
N GLN A 179 21.48 7.58 -12.50
CA GLN A 179 20.25 7.30 -11.76
C GLN A 179 19.43 8.56 -11.44
N ASP A 180 20.09 9.72 -11.43
CA ASP A 180 19.49 11.02 -11.10
C ASP A 180 19.04 11.82 -12.34
N ASP A 181 19.34 11.33 -13.55
CA ASP A 181 18.86 11.98 -14.78
C ASP A 181 17.32 11.86 -14.88
N PRO A 182 16.57 12.98 -14.89
CA PRO A 182 15.12 12.96 -14.97
C PRO A 182 14.57 12.19 -16.17
N GLU A 183 15.25 12.23 -17.32
CA GLU A 183 14.78 11.54 -18.52
C GLU A 183 14.98 10.02 -18.41
N VAL A 184 16.06 9.58 -17.76
CA VAL A 184 16.28 8.16 -17.45
C VAL A 184 15.24 7.66 -16.44
N LEU A 185 14.93 8.45 -15.42
CA LEU A 185 13.91 8.13 -14.42
C LEU A 185 12.52 8.02 -15.06
N LYS A 186 12.13 9.00 -15.88
CA LYS A 186 10.89 8.94 -16.66
C LYS A 186 10.84 7.72 -17.54
N LYS A 187 11.94 7.34 -18.22
CA LYS A 187 12.04 6.13 -19.08
C LYS A 187 11.87 4.80 -18.34
N ARG A 188 12.12 4.78 -17.03
CA ARG A 188 11.94 3.59 -16.19
C ARG A 188 10.51 3.40 -15.69
N LEU A 189 9.68 4.45 -15.72
CA LEU A 189 8.33 4.40 -15.18
C LEU A 189 7.34 3.70 -16.12
N TYR A 190 6.72 2.63 -15.66
CA TYR A 190 5.62 1.94 -16.35
C TYR A 190 4.27 2.52 -15.95
N ALA A 191 4.02 2.67 -14.65
CA ALA A 191 2.76 3.20 -14.12
C ALA A 191 2.96 3.85 -12.75
N VAL A 192 2.06 4.75 -12.41
CA VAL A 192 1.95 5.36 -11.07
C VAL A 192 0.57 5.03 -10.54
N SER A 193 0.49 4.63 -9.27
CA SER A 193 -0.77 4.43 -8.57
C SER A 193 -0.79 5.19 -7.26
N ILE A 194 -1.96 5.73 -6.92
CA ILE A 194 -2.23 6.41 -5.66
C ILE A 194 -3.37 5.66 -4.99
N SER A 195 -3.16 5.28 -3.73
CA SER A 195 -4.13 4.54 -2.93
C SER A 195 -4.45 5.31 -1.66
N LYS A 196 -5.74 5.42 -1.36
CA LYS A 196 -6.27 6.08 -0.17
C LYS A 196 -6.74 5.01 0.81
N TYR A 197 -6.17 4.99 2.01
CA TYR A 197 -6.46 3.98 3.01
C TYR A 197 -6.90 4.56 4.34
N VAL A 198 -7.82 3.87 5.01
CA VAL A 198 -8.28 4.21 6.35
C VAL A 198 -8.00 3.05 7.30
N LEU A 199 -7.50 3.36 8.50
CA LEU A 199 -7.40 2.38 9.57
C LEU A 199 -8.72 2.36 10.35
N LYS A 200 -9.30 1.18 10.52
CA LYS A 200 -10.61 0.98 11.15
C LYS A 200 -10.50 0.02 12.33
N LYS A 201 -11.19 0.36 13.42
CA LYS A 201 -11.49 -0.51 14.56
C LYS A 201 -13.00 -0.67 14.62
N GLY A 202 -13.52 -1.68 13.92
CA GLY A 202 -14.96 -1.75 13.64
C GLY A 202 -15.46 -0.49 12.93
N ARG A 203 -16.38 0.24 13.56
CA ARG A 203 -16.90 1.52 13.02
C ARG A 203 -15.98 2.72 13.28
N TYR A 204 -15.09 2.62 14.27
CA TYR A 204 -14.18 3.70 14.64
C TYR A 204 -13.08 3.86 13.59
N THR A 205 -12.84 5.10 13.16
CA THR A 205 -11.65 5.47 12.39
C THR A 205 -10.51 5.69 13.35
N VAL A 206 -9.42 4.94 13.19
CA VAL A 206 -8.20 5.13 13.96
C VAL A 206 -7.32 6.16 13.22
N PRO A 207 -6.90 7.25 13.88
CA PRO A 207 -5.94 8.17 13.30
C PRO A 207 -4.63 7.47 12.90
N PRO A 208 -4.06 7.77 11.72
CA PRO A 208 -2.76 7.22 11.30
C PRO A 208 -1.65 7.42 12.33
N LYS A 209 -1.63 8.60 12.97
CA LYS A 209 -0.72 8.95 14.07
C LYS A 209 -0.67 7.86 15.15
N ASP A 210 -1.83 7.46 15.67
CA ASP A 210 -1.92 6.50 16.77
C ASP A 210 -1.28 5.15 16.39
N ALA A 211 -1.40 4.75 15.12
CA ALA A 211 -0.81 3.52 14.61
C ALA A 211 0.72 3.63 14.45
N PHE A 212 1.21 4.77 13.99
CA PHE A 212 2.64 5.02 13.86
C PHE A 212 3.33 5.14 15.23
N GLU A 213 2.72 5.85 16.17
CA GLU A 213 3.22 5.95 17.55
C GLU A 213 3.20 4.60 18.26
N ALA A 214 2.13 3.81 18.09
CA ALA A 214 2.09 2.45 18.64
C ALA A 214 3.18 1.55 18.04
N ALA A 215 3.61 1.82 16.81
CA ALA A 215 4.71 1.12 16.15
C ALA A 215 6.11 1.67 16.50
N GLY A 216 6.19 2.72 17.31
CA GLY A 216 7.42 3.32 17.81
C GLY A 216 7.93 4.53 17.03
N TYR A 217 7.23 4.96 15.97
CA TYR A 217 7.63 6.16 15.22
C TYR A 217 7.30 7.41 16.04
N THR A 218 8.33 8.16 16.44
CA THR A 218 8.18 9.34 17.30
C THR A 218 9.29 10.36 16.97
N PRO A 219 9.07 11.67 17.21
CA PRO A 219 7.82 12.27 17.67
C PRO A 219 6.84 12.56 16.51
N PHE A 220 5.53 12.53 16.79
CA PHE A 220 4.51 13.16 15.96
C PHE A 220 3.95 14.38 16.70
N LEU A 221 4.59 15.54 16.53
CA LEU A 221 4.24 16.79 17.19
C LEU A 221 3.05 17.46 16.47
N PHE A 222 1.88 16.82 16.52
CA PHE A 222 0.66 17.48 16.07
C PHE A 222 0.29 18.59 17.04
N GLU A 223 0.11 19.82 16.53
CA GLU A 223 -0.61 20.85 17.26
C GLU A 223 -2.02 20.33 17.54
N THR A 224 -2.38 20.27 18.81
CA THR A 224 -3.75 19.95 19.22
C THR A 224 -4.63 21.15 18.86
N GLU A 225 -5.07 21.26 17.61
CA GLU A 225 -6.22 22.10 17.32
C GLU A 225 -7.45 21.42 17.94
N ALA A 226 -7.77 21.88 19.15
CA ALA A 226 -9.00 21.63 19.84
C ALA A 226 -10.17 22.25 19.06
N ASN A 227 -10.55 21.66 17.93
CA ASN A 227 -11.88 21.84 17.35
C ASN A 227 -12.67 20.54 17.54
N GLY A 228 -13.03 20.32 18.80
CA GLY A 228 -13.96 19.29 19.19
C GLY A 228 -15.35 19.57 18.63
N HIS A 229 -15.93 18.57 17.97
CA HIS A 229 -17.31 18.24 18.29
C HIS A 229 -17.28 17.43 19.58
N ALA A 230 -17.64 18.10 20.67
CA ALA A 230 -17.59 17.59 22.02
C ALA A 230 -18.66 16.51 22.27
N THR A 231 -18.26 15.41 22.91
CA THR A 231 -19.02 14.80 24.00
C THR A 231 -18.00 14.32 25.03
N GLY A 232 -18.00 14.96 26.20
CA GLY A 232 -16.91 14.93 27.20
C GLY A 232 -16.71 13.61 27.95
N VAL A 233 -15.62 13.54 28.72
CA VAL A 233 -15.57 13.64 30.20
C VAL A 233 -14.08 13.72 30.61
N ASN A 234 -13.81 14.55 31.61
CA ASN A 234 -12.50 14.90 32.18
C ASN A 234 -11.66 13.72 32.71
N GLY A 235 -10.33 13.87 32.63
CA GLY A 235 -9.37 13.07 33.37
C GLY A 235 -7.99 13.75 33.44
N HIS A 236 -7.76 14.50 34.51
CA HIS A 236 -6.45 14.99 34.97
C HIS A 236 -5.49 13.82 35.24
N VAL A 237 -4.23 13.89 34.81
CA VAL A 237 -3.07 13.46 35.63
C VAL A 237 -1.83 14.30 35.29
N ASN A 238 -1.20 14.76 36.37
CA ASN A 238 0.01 15.59 36.48
C ASN A 238 1.26 14.68 36.49
N GLY A 239 2.43 15.13 36.01
CA GLY A 239 3.66 14.36 36.16
C GLY A 239 4.93 14.95 35.52
N ASP A 240 5.69 15.64 36.36
CA ASP A 240 7.15 15.87 36.35
C ASP A 240 7.89 16.26 35.08
N ALA A 241 8.22 17.55 35.04
CA ALA A 241 9.26 18.14 34.22
C ALA A 241 10.65 17.79 34.80
N VAL A 242 11.37 16.87 34.15
CA VAL A 242 12.81 16.70 34.35
C VAL A 242 13.52 16.84 32.99
N GLN A 243 14.38 17.86 32.96
CA GLN A 243 15.36 18.25 31.94
C GLN A 243 15.38 17.47 30.61
N ARG A 244 14.79 18.09 29.58
CA ARG A 244 14.93 17.70 28.17
C ARG A 244 15.38 18.92 27.35
N LYS A 245 16.65 19.31 27.43
CA LYS A 245 17.17 20.47 26.67
C LYS A 245 18.12 20.12 25.53
N GLU A 246 18.70 18.92 25.50
CA GLU A 246 19.59 18.49 24.40
C GLU A 246 18.90 17.58 23.36
N THR A 247 17.71 17.02 23.65
CA THR A 247 16.92 16.22 22.70
C THR A 247 15.81 16.99 22.00
N ALA A 248 15.43 18.16 22.51
CA ALA A 248 14.30 18.93 21.96
C ALA A 248 14.57 19.43 20.53
N ASP A 249 15.78 19.91 20.26
CA ASP A 249 16.14 20.56 18.99
C ASP A 249 16.18 19.55 17.82
N GLY A 250 16.83 18.40 18.02
CA GLY A 250 16.86 17.31 17.04
C GLY A 250 15.48 16.68 16.80
N THR A 251 14.66 16.53 17.84
CA THR A 251 13.29 16.00 17.70
C THR A 251 12.35 16.96 16.99
N SER A 252 12.58 18.27 17.14
CA SER A 252 11.81 19.31 16.44
C SER A 252 12.19 19.35 14.97
N ASP A 253 13.48 19.30 14.64
CA ASP A 253 13.96 19.29 13.25
C ASP A 253 13.50 18.05 12.47
N GLU A 254 13.55 16.85 13.08
CA GLU A 254 13.02 15.64 12.46
C GLU A 254 11.53 15.73 12.13
N TRP A 255 10.74 16.30 13.05
CA TRP A 255 9.31 16.52 12.85
C TRP A 255 9.04 17.52 11.73
N GLU A 256 9.74 18.66 11.70
CA GLU A 256 9.58 19.67 10.66
C GLU A 256 9.92 19.12 9.27
N ARG A 257 10.97 18.29 9.16
CA ARG A 257 11.31 17.60 7.92
C ARG A 257 10.22 16.62 7.49
N LEU A 258 9.70 15.83 8.43
CA LEU A 258 8.59 14.92 8.15
C LEU A 258 7.36 15.70 7.69
N LYS A 259 6.99 16.78 8.40
CA LYS A 259 5.85 17.63 8.10
C LYS A 259 5.96 18.25 6.70
N ALA A 260 7.12 18.82 6.38
CA ALA A 260 7.38 19.38 5.05
C ALA A 260 7.18 18.34 3.93
N GLU A 261 7.61 17.10 4.16
CA GLU A 261 7.44 16.02 3.17
C GLU A 261 5.99 15.52 3.09
N ILE A 262 5.27 15.45 4.22
CA ILE A 262 3.83 15.15 4.27
C ILE A 262 3.02 16.22 3.51
N ASP A 263 3.32 17.51 3.72
CA ASP A 263 2.64 18.63 3.07
C ASP A 263 2.91 18.64 1.55
N ARG A 264 4.16 18.35 1.16
CA ARG A 264 4.54 18.14 -0.24
C ARG A 264 3.76 16.98 -0.85
N GLY A 265 3.69 15.85 -0.15
CA GLY A 265 2.94 14.68 -0.60
C GLY A 265 1.44 14.92 -0.69
N LEU A 266 0.87 15.71 0.23
CA LEU A 266 -0.54 16.11 0.20
C LEU A 266 -0.83 16.92 -1.06
N THR A 267 0.01 17.91 -1.37
CA THR A 267 -0.09 18.72 -2.59
C THR A 267 -0.08 17.86 -3.86
N VAL A 268 0.66 16.74 -3.86
CA VAL A 268 0.71 15.80 -5.00
C VAL A 268 -0.59 15.00 -5.15
N VAL A 269 -1.24 14.61 -4.05
CA VAL A 269 -2.45 13.75 -4.09
C VAL A 269 -3.76 14.55 -4.11
N GLU A 270 -3.74 15.81 -3.66
CA GLU A 270 -4.90 16.70 -3.57
C GLU A 270 -5.74 16.78 -4.85
N PRO A 271 -5.15 16.91 -6.06
CA PRO A 271 -5.95 16.98 -7.28
C PRO A 271 -6.81 15.74 -7.54
N ILE A 272 -6.36 14.57 -7.09
CA ILE A 272 -7.10 13.30 -7.26
C ILE A 272 -8.22 13.22 -6.22
N ILE A 273 -7.99 13.71 -5.01
CA ILE A 273 -9.01 13.78 -3.95
C ILE A 273 -10.13 14.72 -4.41
N ALA A 274 -9.78 15.92 -4.86
CA ALA A 274 -10.74 16.89 -5.37
C ALA A 274 -11.51 16.37 -6.61
N GLN A 275 -10.89 15.52 -7.43
CA GLN A 275 -11.56 14.88 -8.55
C GLN A 275 -12.60 13.84 -8.09
N GLU A 276 -12.33 13.08 -7.03
CA GLU A 276 -13.27 12.10 -6.45
C GLU A 276 -14.58 12.79 -6.01
N GLU A 277 -14.48 13.94 -5.35
CA GLU A 277 -15.64 14.72 -4.89
C GLU A 277 -16.48 15.23 -6.07
N LYS A 278 -15.84 15.82 -7.08
CA LYS A 278 -16.52 16.29 -8.30
C LYS A 278 -17.26 15.18 -9.04
N LEU A 279 -16.71 13.97 -9.06
CA LEU A 279 -17.38 12.82 -9.68
C LEU A 279 -18.63 12.40 -8.90
N MET A 280 -18.61 12.51 -7.57
CA MET A 280 -19.79 12.24 -6.75
C MET A 280 -20.88 13.29 -6.95
N GLU A 281 -20.50 14.57 -7.08
CA GLU A 281 -21.44 15.65 -7.42
C GLU A 281 -22.08 15.43 -8.79
N ASP A 282 -21.27 15.10 -9.82
CA ASP A 282 -21.77 14.79 -11.17
C ASP A 282 -22.69 13.56 -11.17
N TYR A 283 -22.35 12.53 -10.39
CA TYR A 283 -23.20 11.35 -10.23
C TYR A 283 -24.58 11.72 -9.66
N VAL A 284 -24.62 12.48 -8.56
CA VAL A 284 -25.89 12.92 -7.95
C VAL A 284 -26.69 13.76 -8.94
N HIS A 285 -26.03 14.71 -9.61
CA HIS A 285 -26.68 15.53 -10.64
C HIS A 285 -27.29 14.65 -11.73
N LYS A 286 -26.52 13.75 -12.35
CA LYS A 286 -27.02 12.89 -13.44
C LYS A 286 -28.16 12.00 -12.98
N MET A 287 -28.04 11.32 -11.85
CA MET A 287 -29.08 10.41 -11.34
C MET A 287 -30.38 11.11 -10.95
N THR A 288 -30.40 12.44 -10.83
CA THR A 288 -31.64 13.22 -10.61
C THR A 288 -32.30 13.67 -11.91
N THR A 289 -31.68 13.42 -13.08
CA THR A 289 -32.24 13.79 -14.38
C THR A 289 -33.09 12.65 -14.98
N PRO A 290 -34.20 12.94 -15.67
CA PRO A 290 -35.12 11.91 -16.21
C PRO A 290 -34.50 10.90 -17.20
N GLY A 291 -33.32 11.18 -17.76
CA GLY A 291 -32.63 10.27 -18.67
C GLY A 291 -31.74 9.22 -17.98
N PHE A 292 -31.55 9.35 -16.66
CA PHE A 292 -30.71 8.45 -15.84
C PHE A 292 -31.47 7.85 -14.64
N ALA A 293 -32.68 8.32 -14.36
CA ALA A 293 -33.55 7.82 -13.28
C ALA A 293 -34.22 6.48 -13.63
#